data_AF-A0A128EYU9-F1
#
_entry.id   AF-A0A128EYU9-F1
#
_cell.length_a   1.000
_cell.length_b   1.000
_cell.length_c   1.000
_cell.angle_alpha   90.00
_cell.angle_beta   90.00
_cell.angle_gamma   90.00
#
_symmetry.space_group_name_H-M   'P 1'
#
loop_
_entity.id
_entity.type
_entity.pdbx_description
1 polymer ?
#
loop_
_entity_poly.entity_id
_entity_poly.type
_entity_poly.pdbx_seq_one_letter_code
_entity_poly.pdbx_strand_id
1 'polypeptide(L)'
;MGKLDTRGFMDTALRSFDVADRYFTRQEDREYQRLRDAKHDERFDQQMALRHAQDQRAQQAHEDKYGVDGEGGWLAVQRQREGELHEKNLSLREAQIANTKSGQRRSDYLFQQDKRKAYIQENAPLLETAWQRYQKTGDIDEVFESEHIKGGVYDPRRWFDEELDGAAGTLEQRIPLVMKGEIGLDDQELNTALSVFYRSNLIASVGQTDPKTGKVIKDVQWGGATFSRDINPDMAGDQPGLVVHASMQYEGEDGRHMRPITEGRSTDPGDKVKVIPLDAVMQDITGQLKMRRQAQLSPAYQSLFRGKETKAQAVEQKAMEKEYRSAVLELEKERRKTKRESLEQTPEAFDLIDKEFDEQRTFLDTMYKKGQLPRQSSPADAYEQWAADDPNKQGFLNALKERGQDFTQFDVQTLERAYTNEVNKQKAANAEAIAGKIRTENAKRYASR
;
A
#
# COMPACT_ATOMS: atom_id res chain seq x y z
N MET A 1 156.63 33.69 11.71
CA MET A 1 155.52 33.37 10.78
C MET A 1 154.99 31.98 11.11
N GLY A 2 153.76 31.87 11.58
CA GLY A 2 153.02 30.61 11.69
C GLY A 2 151.58 30.89 11.25
N LYS A 3 151.14 30.26 10.15
CA LYS A 3 149.80 30.45 9.56
C LYS A 3 148.79 29.58 10.33
N LEU A 4 147.68 30.19 10.76
CA LEU A 4 146.53 29.49 11.34
C LEU A 4 145.79 28.72 10.24
N ASP A 5 145.52 27.44 10.49
CA ASP A 5 144.81 26.52 9.60
C ASP A 5 143.29 26.63 9.83
N THR A 6 142.55 27.19 8.88
CA THR A 6 141.11 27.47 8.95
C THR A 6 140.24 26.37 8.33
N ARG A 7 140.82 25.22 7.95
CA ARG A 7 140.13 24.18 7.18
C ARG A 7 139.19 23.29 7.99
N GLY A 8 139.38 23.16 9.31
CA GLY A 8 138.52 22.31 10.17
C GLY A 8 137.17 22.93 10.58
N PHE A 9 137.04 24.26 10.52
CA PHE A 9 135.84 24.95 11.01
C PHE A 9 134.68 24.94 10.00
N MET A 10 134.98 24.89 8.69
CA MET A 10 133.93 24.89 7.67
C MET A 10 133.22 23.53 7.53
N ASP A 11 133.90 22.41 7.77
CA ASP A 11 133.33 21.07 7.65
C ASP A 11 132.34 20.71 8.79
N THR A 12 132.51 21.33 9.96
CA THR A 12 131.66 21.09 11.13
C THR A 12 130.38 21.92 11.06
N ALA A 13 130.44 23.12 10.49
CA ALA A 13 129.28 23.98 10.25
C ALA A 13 128.35 23.40 9.18
N LEU A 14 128.87 22.84 8.07
CA LEU A 14 128.03 22.27 7.01
C LEU A 14 127.23 21.04 7.47
N ARG A 15 127.82 20.19 8.33
CA ARG A 15 127.10 19.03 8.89
C ARG A 15 126.02 19.41 9.90
N SER A 16 126.17 20.50 10.65
CA SER A 16 125.12 20.96 11.56
C SER A 16 123.94 21.57 10.82
N PHE A 17 124.17 22.22 9.67
CA PHE A 17 123.12 22.67 8.77
C PHE A 17 122.35 21.50 8.15
N ASP A 18 123.02 20.47 7.63
CA ASP A 18 122.35 19.27 7.05
C ASP A 18 121.51 18.50 8.08
N VAL A 19 121.95 18.44 9.34
CA VAL A 19 121.19 17.78 10.42
C VAL A 19 119.99 18.62 10.86
N ALA A 20 120.15 19.95 10.94
CA ALA A 20 119.06 20.87 11.24
C ALA A 20 118.01 20.85 10.12
N ASP A 21 118.42 20.88 8.85
CA ASP A 21 117.52 20.84 7.70
C ASP A 21 116.70 19.54 7.69
N ARG A 22 117.35 18.38 7.87
CA ARG A 22 116.66 17.08 8.00
C ARG A 22 115.72 16.97 9.21
N TYR A 23 115.94 17.77 10.26
CA TYR A 23 115.05 17.82 11.42
C TYR A 23 113.81 18.67 11.10
N PHE A 24 114.01 19.84 10.50
CA PHE A 24 112.91 20.71 10.07
C PHE A 24 112.07 20.06 8.97
N THR A 25 112.66 19.41 7.96
CA THR A 25 111.90 18.66 6.94
C THR A 25 111.07 17.54 7.56
N ARG A 26 111.63 16.79 8.53
CA ARG A 26 110.88 15.75 9.24
C ARG A 26 109.78 16.30 10.13
N GLN A 27 109.95 17.50 10.67
CA GLN A 27 108.91 18.16 11.46
C GLN A 27 107.78 18.65 10.55
N GLU A 28 108.10 19.29 9.43
CA GLU A 28 107.14 19.71 8.41
C GLU A 28 106.39 18.52 7.81
N ASP A 29 107.07 17.41 7.49
CA ASP A 29 106.43 16.19 6.99
C ASP A 29 105.44 15.60 8.01
N ARG A 30 105.78 15.61 9.30
CA ARG A 30 104.89 15.14 10.37
C ARG A 30 103.69 16.06 10.55
N GLU A 31 103.88 17.37 10.47
CA GLU A 31 102.79 18.34 10.54
C GLU A 31 101.87 18.24 9.32
N TYR A 32 102.44 18.05 8.13
CA TYR A 32 101.71 17.84 6.90
C TYR A 32 100.90 16.53 6.92
N GLN A 33 101.49 15.44 7.44
CA GLN A 33 100.77 14.17 7.66
C GLN A 33 99.61 14.35 8.65
N ARG A 34 99.84 14.99 9.80
CA ARG A 34 98.77 15.27 10.78
C ARG A 34 97.65 16.13 10.20
N LEU A 35 97.99 17.16 9.42
CA LEU A 35 96.99 18.01 8.75
C LEU A 35 96.21 17.24 7.69
N ARG A 36 96.86 16.32 6.97
CA ARG A 36 96.21 15.45 5.99
C ARG A 36 95.28 14.45 6.65
N ASP A 37 95.70 13.84 7.74
CA ASP A 37 94.92 12.89 8.53
C ASP A 37 93.70 13.60 9.14
N ALA A 38 93.90 14.77 9.76
CA ALA A 38 92.80 15.57 10.29
C ALA A 38 91.76 15.97 9.22
N LYS A 39 92.22 16.35 8.02
CA LYS A 39 91.31 16.64 6.88
C LYS A 39 90.63 15.39 6.34
N HIS A 40 91.28 14.24 6.42
CA HIS A 40 90.70 12.97 6.01
C HIS A 40 89.60 12.54 6.99
N ASP A 41 89.87 12.65 8.29
CA ASP A 41 88.91 12.36 9.36
C ASP A 41 87.70 13.28 9.28
N GLU A 42 87.90 14.59 9.06
CA GLU A 42 86.79 15.54 8.88
C GLU A 42 85.90 15.19 7.67
N ARG A 43 86.49 14.79 6.55
CA ARG A 43 85.74 14.36 5.36
C ARG A 43 85.00 13.06 5.59
N PHE A 44 85.62 12.12 6.30
CA PHE A 44 85.02 10.85 6.67
C PHE A 44 83.81 11.08 7.58
N ASP A 45 83.94 11.93 8.59
CA ASP A 45 82.87 12.30 9.51
C ASP A 45 81.71 13.01 8.78
N GLN A 46 82.01 13.95 7.88
CA GLN A 46 80.99 14.59 7.04
C GLN A 46 80.26 13.58 6.15
N GLN A 47 81.00 12.63 5.56
CA GLN A 47 80.41 11.58 4.73
C GLN A 47 79.52 10.64 5.55
N MET A 48 79.96 10.27 6.76
CA MET A 48 79.17 9.44 7.68
C MET A 48 77.92 10.18 8.15
N ALA A 49 78.02 11.46 8.52
CA ALA A 49 76.88 12.30 8.87
C ALA A 49 75.85 12.41 7.73
N LEU A 50 76.31 12.58 6.48
CA LEU A 50 75.42 12.60 5.32
C LEU A 50 74.72 11.26 5.09
N ARG A 51 75.43 10.13 5.26
CA ARG A 51 74.83 8.79 5.18
C ARG A 51 73.80 8.58 6.27
N HIS A 52 74.12 8.90 7.52
CA HIS A 52 73.17 8.81 8.64
C HIS A 52 71.93 9.68 8.41
N ALA A 53 72.10 10.91 7.89
CA ALA A 53 70.96 11.77 7.56
C ALA A 53 70.11 11.21 6.41
N GLN A 54 70.73 10.57 5.40
CA GLN A 54 70.01 9.91 4.31
C GLN A 54 69.25 8.68 4.81
N ASP A 55 69.88 7.85 5.64
CA ASP A 55 69.26 6.67 6.24
C ASP A 55 68.08 7.05 7.13
N GLN A 56 68.21 8.10 7.94
CA GLN A 56 67.11 8.61 8.77
C GLN A 56 65.94 9.11 7.90
N ARG A 57 66.20 9.82 6.80
CA ARG A 57 65.12 10.26 5.89
C ARG A 57 64.47 9.07 5.19
N ALA A 58 65.25 8.07 4.80
CA ALA A 58 64.72 6.86 4.16
C ALA A 58 63.84 6.06 5.13
N GLN A 59 64.26 5.96 6.39
CA GLN A 59 63.47 5.34 7.48
C GLN A 59 62.17 6.11 7.71
N GLN A 60 62.23 7.44 7.88
CA GLN A 60 61.03 8.28 8.04
C GLN A 60 60.06 8.15 6.86
N ALA A 61 60.55 8.21 5.62
CA ALA A 61 59.71 8.04 4.43
C ALA A 61 59.08 6.64 4.34
N HIS A 62 59.78 5.61 4.83
CA HIS A 62 59.26 4.26 4.90
C HIS A 62 58.18 4.12 5.99
N GLU A 63 58.44 4.65 7.18
CA GLU A 63 57.50 4.70 8.31
C GLU A 63 56.24 5.50 7.97
N ASP A 64 56.36 6.66 7.30
CA ASP A 64 55.21 7.45 6.85
C ASP A 64 54.33 6.68 5.87
N LYS A 65 54.94 5.86 5.01
CA LYS A 65 54.24 5.13 3.95
C LYS A 65 53.60 3.84 4.46
N TYR A 66 54.30 3.07 5.30
CA TYR A 66 53.93 1.71 5.71
C TYR A 66 53.65 1.55 7.21
N GLY A 67 53.92 2.57 8.03
CA GLY A 67 53.82 2.50 9.48
C GLY A 67 55.05 1.91 10.16
N VAL A 68 55.12 2.04 11.48
CA VAL A 68 56.07 1.32 12.32
C VAL A 68 55.54 -0.12 12.44
N ASP A 69 56.38 -1.12 12.18
CA ASP A 69 56.03 -2.56 12.16
C ASP A 69 55.09 -3.02 11.03
N GLY A 70 54.88 -2.19 10.00
CA GLY A 70 53.99 -2.51 8.87
C GLY A 70 52.50 -2.33 9.20
N GLU A 71 52.19 -1.84 10.41
CA GLU A 71 50.87 -1.42 10.84
C GLU A 71 50.79 0.12 10.84
N GLY A 72 49.83 0.67 10.08
CA GLY A 72 49.67 2.11 9.93
C GLY A 72 50.30 2.70 8.67
N GLY A 73 50.62 3.99 8.71
CA GLY A 73 51.09 4.75 7.54
C GLY A 73 49.99 5.10 6.53
N TRP A 74 50.36 5.88 5.52
CA TRP A 74 49.44 6.42 4.51
C TRP A 74 48.70 5.33 3.73
N LEU A 75 49.35 4.18 3.44
CA LEU A 75 48.73 3.07 2.72
C LEU A 75 47.60 2.39 3.52
N ALA A 76 47.78 2.22 4.84
CA ALA A 76 46.73 1.64 5.68
C ALA A 76 45.52 2.58 5.77
N VAL A 77 45.75 3.89 5.92
CA VAL A 77 44.70 4.91 5.90
C VAL A 77 43.98 4.94 4.55
N GLN A 78 44.72 4.82 3.44
CA GLN A 78 44.13 4.75 2.11
C GLN A 78 43.24 3.51 1.95
N ARG A 79 43.71 2.32 2.36
CA ARG A 79 42.92 1.08 2.30
C ARG A 79 41.66 1.16 3.16
N GLN A 80 41.74 1.76 4.35
CA GLN A 80 40.57 1.98 5.20
C GLN A 80 39.57 2.91 4.51
N ARG A 81 40.02 4.04 3.96
CA ARG A 81 39.14 4.96 3.21
C ARG A 81 38.52 4.30 1.98
N GLU A 82 39.30 3.52 1.24
CA GLU A 82 38.80 2.76 0.08
C GLU A 82 37.77 1.71 0.52
N GLY A 83 38.01 1.01 1.63
CA GLY A 83 37.05 0.10 2.25
C GLY A 83 35.75 0.79 2.65
N GLU A 84 35.82 1.91 3.37
CA GLU A 84 34.65 2.70 3.76
C GLU A 84 33.89 3.25 2.54
N LEU A 85 34.60 3.73 1.51
CA LEU A 85 33.98 4.19 0.27
C LEU A 85 33.32 3.04 -0.49
N HIS A 86 33.95 1.86 -0.51
CA HIS A 86 33.40 0.67 -1.11
C HIS A 86 32.11 0.25 -0.40
N GLU A 87 32.12 0.20 0.93
CA GLU A 87 30.95 -0.12 1.76
C GLU A 87 29.81 0.90 1.58
N LYS A 88 30.13 2.19 1.55
CA LYS A 88 29.15 3.26 1.24
C LYS A 88 28.59 3.11 -0.17
N ASN A 89 29.42 2.77 -1.16
CA ASN A 89 28.95 2.54 -2.53
C ASN A 89 28.08 1.29 -2.66
N LEU A 90 28.41 0.21 -1.94
CA LEU A 90 27.60 -1.00 -1.88
C LEU A 90 26.24 -0.71 -1.25
N SER A 91 26.20 -0.05 -0.09
CA SER A 91 24.94 0.30 0.58
C SER A 91 24.07 1.25 -0.27
N LEU A 92 24.67 2.22 -0.98
CA LEU A 92 23.94 3.06 -1.94
C LEU A 92 23.35 2.26 -3.10
N ARG A 93 24.11 1.30 -3.67
CA ARG A 93 23.61 0.42 -4.73
C ARG A 93 22.49 -0.49 -4.24
N GLU A 94 22.63 -1.06 -3.06
CA GLU A 94 21.58 -1.88 -2.44
C GLU A 94 20.30 -1.07 -2.21
N ALA A 95 20.41 0.16 -1.70
CA ALA A 95 19.27 1.08 -1.56
C ALA A 95 18.61 1.41 -2.91
N GLN A 96 19.40 1.64 -3.97
CA GLN A 96 18.87 1.86 -5.32
C GLN A 96 18.12 0.63 -5.88
N ILE A 97 18.65 -0.57 -5.68
CA ILE A 97 18.01 -1.82 -6.08
C ILE A 97 16.70 -2.02 -5.30
N ALA A 98 16.71 -1.76 -3.99
CA ALA A 98 15.52 -1.85 -3.15
C ALA A 98 14.42 -0.89 -3.61
N ASN A 99 14.75 0.37 -3.89
CA ASN A 99 13.80 1.37 -4.41
C ASN A 99 13.24 0.99 -5.79
N THR A 100 14.08 0.44 -6.68
CA THR A 100 13.62 -0.01 -7.99
C THR A 100 12.63 -1.18 -7.87
N LYS A 101 12.93 -2.14 -6.99
CA LYS A 101 12.04 -3.27 -6.71
C LYS A 101 10.72 -2.84 -6.06
N SER A 102 10.75 -1.89 -5.12
CA SER A 102 9.53 -1.39 -4.48
C SER A 102 8.64 -0.61 -5.46
N GLY A 103 9.24 0.16 -6.37
CA GLY A 103 8.52 0.83 -7.46
C GLY A 103 7.88 -0.15 -8.46
N GLN A 104 8.60 -1.21 -8.85
CA GLN A 104 8.04 -2.28 -9.70
C GLN A 104 6.86 -2.99 -9.02
N ARG A 105 7.01 -3.39 -7.76
CA ARG A 105 5.93 -4.02 -6.97
C ARG A 105 4.69 -3.14 -6.88
N ARG A 106 4.86 -1.82 -6.68
CA ARG A 106 3.77 -0.86 -6.70
C ARG A 106 3.03 -0.87 -8.04
N SER A 107 3.76 -0.79 -9.15
CA SER A 107 3.17 -0.82 -10.49
C SER A 107 2.41 -2.11 -10.75
N ASP A 108 3.01 -3.25 -10.41
CA ASP A 108 2.40 -4.57 -10.57
C ASP A 108 1.14 -4.72 -9.73
N TYR A 109 1.15 -4.26 -8.48
CA TYR A 109 0.00 -4.29 -7.59
C TYR A 109 -1.17 -3.48 -8.13
N LEU A 110 -0.93 -2.23 -8.56
CA LEU A 110 -1.97 -1.37 -9.13
C LEU A 110 -2.55 -1.98 -10.41
N PHE A 111 -1.68 -2.48 -11.30
CA PHE A 111 -2.11 -3.14 -12.53
C PHE A 111 -2.94 -4.40 -12.29
N GLN A 112 -2.55 -5.23 -11.34
CA GLN A 112 -3.33 -6.41 -10.94
C GLN A 112 -4.68 -6.01 -10.33
N GLN A 113 -4.71 -4.95 -9.53
CA GLN A 113 -5.96 -4.44 -8.95
C GLN A 113 -6.93 -3.95 -10.03
N ASP A 114 -6.43 -3.23 -11.04
CA ASP A 114 -7.25 -2.71 -12.14
C ASP A 114 -7.76 -3.84 -13.03
N LYS A 115 -6.91 -4.82 -13.37
CA LYS A 115 -7.34 -6.03 -14.07
C LYS A 115 -8.44 -6.77 -13.31
N ARG A 116 -8.27 -6.92 -12.00
CA ARG A 116 -9.26 -7.58 -11.16
C ARG A 116 -10.60 -6.84 -11.17
N LYS A 117 -10.58 -5.51 -11.03
CA LYS A 117 -11.79 -4.68 -11.10
C LYS A 117 -12.48 -4.78 -12.46
N ALA A 118 -11.73 -4.67 -13.55
CA ALA A 118 -12.26 -4.81 -14.90
C ALA A 118 -12.91 -6.19 -15.10
N TYR A 119 -12.22 -7.26 -14.70
CA TYR A 119 -12.77 -8.61 -14.78
C TYR A 119 -14.08 -8.76 -14.01
N ILE A 120 -14.15 -8.25 -12.77
CA ILE A 120 -15.37 -8.30 -11.95
C ILE A 120 -16.52 -7.54 -12.60
N GLN A 121 -16.24 -6.36 -13.19
CA GLN A 121 -17.26 -5.55 -13.87
C GLN A 121 -17.78 -6.22 -15.14
N GLU A 122 -16.88 -6.72 -15.98
CA GLU A 122 -17.21 -7.41 -17.24
C GLU A 122 -17.97 -8.71 -17.00
N ASN A 123 -17.65 -9.43 -15.93
CA ASN A 123 -18.24 -10.72 -15.60
C ASN A 123 -19.31 -10.62 -14.50
N ALA A 124 -19.78 -9.43 -14.14
CA ALA A 124 -20.74 -9.24 -13.05
C ALA A 124 -22.02 -10.09 -13.21
N PRO A 125 -22.66 -10.17 -14.39
CA PRO A 125 -23.85 -11.03 -14.56
C PRO A 125 -23.54 -12.51 -14.39
N LEU A 126 -22.38 -12.97 -14.87
CA LEU A 126 -21.95 -14.36 -14.72
C LEU A 126 -21.70 -14.69 -13.25
N LEU A 127 -20.99 -13.81 -12.54
CA LEU A 127 -20.75 -13.95 -11.10
C LEU A 127 -22.08 -14.00 -10.33
N GLU A 128 -23.05 -13.15 -10.66
CA GLU A 128 -24.36 -13.16 -10.01
C GLU A 128 -25.10 -14.48 -10.24
N THR A 129 -25.15 -14.97 -11.49
CA THR A 129 -25.78 -16.28 -11.79
C THR A 129 -25.08 -17.44 -11.10
N ALA A 130 -23.75 -17.43 -11.05
CA ALA A 130 -22.94 -18.43 -10.35
C ALA A 130 -23.19 -18.41 -8.84
N TRP A 131 -23.31 -17.22 -8.23
CA TRP A 131 -23.68 -17.07 -6.83
C TRP A 131 -25.09 -17.58 -6.53
N GLN A 132 -26.06 -17.30 -7.40
CA GLN A 132 -27.42 -17.84 -7.27
C GLN A 132 -27.45 -19.37 -7.38
N ARG A 133 -26.66 -19.94 -8.30
CA ARG A 133 -26.50 -21.39 -8.43
C ARG A 133 -25.90 -21.99 -7.17
N TYR A 134 -24.80 -21.43 -6.69
CA TYR A 134 -24.15 -21.86 -5.45
C TYR A 134 -25.11 -21.81 -4.25
N GLN A 135 -25.91 -20.75 -4.12
CA GLN A 135 -26.91 -20.68 -3.05
C GLN A 135 -27.98 -21.77 -3.13
N LYS A 136 -28.38 -22.17 -4.34
CA LYS A 136 -29.43 -23.17 -4.56
C LYS A 136 -28.90 -24.60 -4.43
N THR A 137 -27.75 -24.90 -5.02
CA THR A 137 -27.23 -26.27 -5.14
C THR A 137 -26.03 -26.55 -4.26
N GLY A 138 -25.29 -25.51 -3.86
CA GLY A 138 -23.98 -25.65 -3.21
C GLY A 138 -22.82 -25.88 -4.20
N ASP A 139 -23.10 -25.97 -5.50
CA ASP A 139 -22.07 -26.19 -6.51
C ASP A 139 -21.26 -24.92 -6.78
N ILE A 140 -19.95 -25.08 -6.90
CA ILE A 140 -19.03 -23.98 -7.16
C ILE A 140 -18.75 -23.95 -8.66
N ASP A 141 -19.19 -22.87 -9.31
CA ASP A 141 -19.05 -22.66 -10.74
C ASP A 141 -17.59 -22.34 -11.14
N GLU A 142 -17.22 -22.65 -12.39
CA GLU A 142 -15.86 -22.45 -12.91
C GLU A 142 -15.45 -20.98 -12.95
N VAL A 143 -16.40 -20.04 -13.01
CA VAL A 143 -16.11 -18.60 -12.96
C VAL A 143 -15.34 -18.20 -11.67
N PHE A 144 -15.50 -18.97 -10.59
CA PHE A 144 -14.78 -18.74 -9.33
C PHE A 144 -13.35 -19.26 -9.34
N GLU A 145 -12.96 -20.11 -10.30
CA GLU A 145 -11.58 -20.61 -10.45
C GLU A 145 -10.63 -19.59 -11.12
N SER A 146 -11.18 -18.52 -11.69
CA SER A 146 -10.39 -17.43 -12.28
C SER A 146 -9.40 -16.84 -11.27
N GLU A 147 -8.18 -16.57 -11.72
CA GLU A 147 -7.12 -15.92 -10.93
C GLU A 147 -7.60 -14.61 -10.28
N HIS A 148 -8.54 -13.90 -10.91
CA HIS A 148 -9.07 -12.63 -10.41
C HIS A 148 -10.12 -12.79 -9.31
N ILE A 149 -10.72 -13.97 -9.17
CA ILE A 149 -11.84 -14.21 -8.24
C ILE A 149 -11.42 -15.13 -7.10
N LYS A 150 -10.67 -16.20 -7.41
CA LYS A 150 -10.25 -17.25 -6.50
C LYS A 150 -9.61 -16.70 -5.22
N GLY A 151 -10.05 -17.20 -4.07
CA GLY A 151 -9.64 -16.73 -2.74
C GLY A 151 -10.04 -15.28 -2.41
N GLY A 152 -10.79 -14.63 -3.30
CA GLY A 152 -11.27 -13.26 -3.16
C GLY A 152 -12.58 -13.13 -2.40
N VAL A 153 -13.06 -11.88 -2.28
CA VAL A 153 -14.37 -11.56 -1.70
C VAL A 153 -15.53 -12.29 -2.40
N TYR A 154 -15.42 -12.44 -3.72
CA TYR A 154 -16.44 -13.04 -4.56
C TYR A 154 -16.34 -14.57 -4.65
N ASP A 155 -15.32 -15.19 -4.05
CA ASP A 155 -15.19 -16.65 -3.98
C ASP A 155 -15.98 -17.17 -2.76
N PRO A 156 -17.01 -18.01 -2.93
CA PRO A 156 -17.77 -18.56 -1.82
C PRO A 156 -16.91 -19.34 -0.82
N ARG A 157 -15.81 -19.97 -1.27
CA ARG A 157 -14.93 -20.81 -0.45
C ARG A 157 -14.18 -20.02 0.60
N ARG A 158 -13.95 -18.72 0.35
CA ARG A 158 -13.28 -17.83 1.29
C ARG A 158 -13.97 -17.86 2.66
N TRP A 159 -15.29 -17.97 2.66
CA TRP A 159 -16.10 -17.93 3.88
C TRP A 159 -16.15 -19.27 4.63
N PHE A 160 -15.52 -20.33 4.12
CA PHE A 160 -15.36 -21.59 4.86
C PHE A 160 -14.20 -21.56 5.87
N ASP A 161 -13.38 -20.51 5.87
CA ASP A 161 -12.36 -20.31 6.89
C ASP A 161 -13.02 -19.89 8.21
N GLU A 162 -12.94 -20.75 9.24
CA GLU A 162 -13.52 -20.51 10.56
C GLU A 162 -12.96 -19.22 11.21
N GLU A 163 -11.68 -18.89 10.97
CA GLU A 163 -11.06 -17.68 11.52
C GLU A 163 -11.65 -16.42 10.87
N LEU A 164 -11.83 -16.45 9.54
CA LEU A 164 -12.42 -15.35 8.80
C LEU A 164 -13.93 -15.20 9.08
N ASP A 165 -14.67 -16.30 9.16
CA ASP A 165 -16.10 -16.27 9.49
C ASP A 165 -16.32 -15.71 10.91
N GLY A 166 -15.51 -16.15 11.88
CA GLY A 166 -15.51 -15.60 13.24
C GLY A 166 -15.20 -14.11 13.27
N ALA A 167 -14.14 -13.67 12.58
CA ALA A 167 -13.79 -12.25 12.47
C ALA A 167 -14.92 -11.42 11.85
N ALA A 168 -15.56 -11.93 10.79
CA ALA A 168 -16.69 -11.25 10.17
C ALA A 168 -17.91 -11.16 11.11
N GLY A 169 -18.16 -12.17 11.95
CA GLY A 169 -19.16 -12.12 13.01
C GLY A 169 -18.86 -11.02 14.04
N THR A 170 -17.60 -10.91 14.47
CA THR A 170 -17.17 -9.81 15.36
C THR A 170 -17.36 -8.44 14.71
N LEU A 171 -17.07 -8.29 13.41
CA LEU A 171 -17.29 -7.02 12.69
C LEU A 171 -18.78 -6.65 12.63
N GLU A 172 -19.67 -7.61 12.36
CA GLU A 172 -21.13 -7.38 12.34
C GLU A 172 -21.65 -6.86 13.68
N GLN A 173 -21.08 -7.31 14.80
CA GLN A 173 -21.45 -6.88 16.14
C GLN A 173 -20.80 -5.54 16.54
N ARG A 174 -19.52 -5.33 16.22
CA ARG A 174 -18.72 -4.20 16.71
C ARG A 174 -18.88 -2.93 15.86
N ILE A 175 -19.01 -3.01 14.54
CA ILE A 175 -19.14 -1.82 13.67
C ILE A 175 -20.32 -0.92 14.04
N PRO A 176 -21.53 -1.46 14.33
CA PRO A 176 -22.65 -0.64 14.80
C PRO A 176 -22.31 0.14 16.09
N LEU A 177 -21.57 -0.47 17.02
CA LEU A 177 -21.16 0.16 18.27
C LEU A 177 -20.17 1.31 18.04
N VAL A 178 -19.25 1.15 17.07
CA VAL A 178 -18.36 2.25 16.65
C VAL A 178 -19.17 3.42 16.10
N MET A 179 -20.16 3.15 15.25
CA MET A 179 -21.00 4.19 14.65
C MET A 179 -21.87 4.92 15.68
N LYS A 180 -22.32 4.22 16.72
CA LYS A 180 -23.02 4.83 17.87
C LYS A 180 -22.08 5.57 18.82
N GLY A 181 -20.76 5.48 18.63
CA GLY A 181 -19.77 6.07 19.52
C GLY A 181 -19.62 5.35 20.86
N GLU A 182 -20.14 4.12 20.98
CA GLU A 182 -20.06 3.31 22.20
C GLU A 182 -18.67 2.68 22.39
N ILE A 183 -17.97 2.42 21.28
CA ILE A 183 -16.58 1.94 21.26
C ILE A 183 -15.73 2.76 20.27
N GLY A 184 -14.43 2.86 20.52
CA GLY A 184 -13.48 3.56 19.66
C GLY A 184 -12.98 2.72 18.48
N LEU A 185 -12.36 3.38 17.48
CA LEU A 185 -11.66 2.73 16.37
C LEU A 185 -10.38 2.00 16.79
N ASP A 186 -9.95 2.19 18.03
CA ASP A 186 -8.81 1.56 18.67
C ASP A 186 -9.18 0.28 19.46
N ASP A 187 -10.47 -0.11 19.47
CA ASP A 187 -10.95 -1.32 20.13
C ASP A 187 -10.16 -2.57 19.66
N GLN A 188 -9.68 -3.36 20.62
CA GLN A 188 -8.78 -4.49 20.35
C GLN A 188 -9.47 -5.61 19.58
N GLU A 189 -10.73 -5.92 19.88
CA GLU A 189 -11.47 -6.97 19.20
C GLU A 189 -11.78 -6.56 17.76
N LEU A 190 -12.19 -5.31 17.55
CA LEU A 190 -12.38 -4.72 16.22
C LEU A 190 -11.10 -4.80 15.39
N ASN A 191 -9.97 -4.36 15.94
CA ASN A 191 -8.68 -4.35 15.23
C ASN A 191 -8.18 -5.76 14.90
N THR A 192 -8.42 -6.73 15.80
CA THR A 192 -8.09 -8.14 15.55
C THR A 192 -8.96 -8.70 14.42
N ALA A 193 -10.27 -8.43 14.46
CA ALA A 193 -11.19 -8.86 13.41
C ALA A 193 -10.84 -8.23 12.04
N LEU A 194 -10.53 -6.92 12.01
CA LEU A 194 -10.09 -6.23 10.80
C LEU A 194 -8.76 -6.78 10.26
N SER A 195 -7.84 -7.21 11.14
CA SER A 195 -6.57 -7.83 10.74
C SER A 195 -6.79 -9.15 10.00
N VAL A 196 -7.72 -9.98 10.46
CA VAL A 196 -8.10 -11.23 9.78
C VAL A 196 -8.87 -10.93 8.50
N PHE A 197 -9.86 -10.04 8.57
CA PHE A 197 -10.74 -9.70 7.46
C PHE A 197 -9.99 -9.14 6.24
N TYR A 198 -8.99 -8.29 6.48
CA TYR A 198 -8.14 -7.68 5.46
C TYR A 198 -6.76 -8.32 5.33
N ARG A 199 -6.54 -9.52 5.90
CA ARG A 199 -5.22 -10.18 5.94
C ARG A 199 -4.52 -10.21 4.58
N SER A 200 -5.21 -10.63 3.53
CA SER A 200 -4.65 -10.71 2.17
C SER A 200 -4.15 -9.37 1.64
N ASN A 201 -4.77 -8.26 2.04
CA ASN A 201 -4.34 -6.91 1.66
C ASN A 201 -3.18 -6.41 2.55
N LEU A 202 -3.17 -6.78 3.83
CA LEU A 202 -2.16 -6.34 4.80
C LEU A 202 -0.81 -7.03 4.55
N ILE A 203 -0.81 -8.33 4.27
CA ILE A 203 0.42 -9.11 4.09
C ILE A 203 1.15 -8.81 2.77
N ALA A 204 0.56 -8.05 1.85
CA ALA A 204 1.20 -7.67 0.58
C ALA A 204 2.50 -6.84 0.80
N SER A 205 2.64 -6.21 1.96
CA SER A 205 3.84 -5.45 2.34
C SER A 205 4.93 -6.33 2.99
N VAL A 206 4.61 -7.56 3.39
CA VAL A 206 5.57 -8.48 4.02
C VAL A 206 6.67 -8.86 3.04
N GLY A 207 7.92 -8.92 3.50
CA GLY A 207 9.10 -9.18 2.69
C GLY A 207 9.59 -7.98 1.89
N GLN A 208 9.04 -6.78 2.09
CA GLN A 208 9.60 -5.53 1.57
C GLN A 208 10.63 -4.97 2.56
N THR A 209 11.72 -4.42 2.02
CA THR A 209 12.68 -3.64 2.79
C THR A 209 12.15 -2.22 2.92
N ASP A 210 12.03 -1.74 4.14
CA ASP A 210 11.70 -0.35 4.39
C ASP A 210 12.95 0.52 4.15
N PRO A 211 12.93 1.48 3.22
CA PRO A 211 14.09 2.31 2.90
C PRO A 211 14.50 3.24 4.05
N LYS A 212 13.61 3.53 5.02
CA LYS A 212 13.93 4.39 6.17
C LYS A 212 14.71 3.64 7.25
N THR A 213 14.33 2.39 7.53
CA THR A 213 14.99 1.58 8.57
C THR A 213 16.02 0.61 8.01
N GLY A 214 16.00 0.33 6.70
CA GLY A 214 16.80 -0.71 6.06
C GLY A 214 16.35 -2.13 6.40
N LYS A 215 15.26 -2.32 7.15
CA LYS A 215 14.82 -3.63 7.66
C LYS A 215 13.70 -4.24 6.82
N VAL A 216 13.62 -5.56 6.82
CA VAL A 216 12.58 -6.33 6.12
C VAL A 216 11.34 -6.43 7.00
N ILE A 217 10.16 -6.17 6.43
CA ILE A 217 8.87 -6.35 7.10
C ILE A 217 8.58 -7.84 7.23
N LYS A 218 8.39 -8.34 8.45
CA LYS A 218 8.13 -9.76 8.75
C LYS A 218 6.65 -10.06 8.92
N ASP A 219 5.93 -9.17 9.59
CA ASP A 219 4.50 -9.33 9.88
C ASP A 219 3.79 -7.98 9.81
N VAL A 220 2.51 -8.00 9.43
CA VAL A 220 1.68 -6.80 9.28
C VAL A 220 0.28 -7.09 9.79
N GLN A 221 -0.20 -6.25 10.70
CA GLN A 221 -1.55 -6.31 11.25
C GLN A 221 -2.24 -4.95 11.16
N TRP A 222 -3.55 -4.93 11.36
CA TRP A 222 -4.29 -3.69 11.45
C TRP A 222 -3.86 -2.92 12.70
N GLY A 223 -3.44 -1.67 12.52
CA GLY A 223 -2.92 -0.80 13.57
C GLY A 223 -3.88 0.29 14.02
N GLY A 224 -5.08 0.34 13.45
CA GLY A 224 -6.09 1.37 13.69
C GLY A 224 -6.26 2.28 12.48
N ALA A 225 -7.06 3.33 12.65
CA ALA A 225 -7.33 4.28 11.58
C ALA A 225 -7.51 5.70 12.11
N THR A 226 -7.16 6.69 11.28
CA THR A 226 -7.30 8.11 11.59
C THR A 226 -8.12 8.80 10.53
N PHE A 227 -8.96 9.76 10.93
CA PHE A 227 -9.73 10.59 10.01
C PHE A 227 -8.84 11.67 9.37
N SER A 228 -8.99 11.84 8.07
CA SER A 228 -8.44 12.91 7.25
C SER A 228 -9.61 13.71 6.67
N ARG A 229 -9.50 15.04 6.65
CA ARG A 229 -10.51 15.95 6.07
C ARG A 229 -10.11 16.32 4.64
N ASP A 230 -11.10 16.69 3.82
CA ASP A 230 -10.94 17.29 2.48
C ASP A 230 -10.12 16.47 1.47
N ILE A 231 -10.57 15.23 1.24
CA ILE A 231 -9.88 14.27 0.37
C ILE A 231 -10.01 14.60 -1.12
N ASN A 232 -11.15 15.17 -1.53
CA ASN A 232 -11.40 15.56 -2.91
C ASN A 232 -11.65 17.08 -3.02
N PRO A 233 -10.73 17.84 -3.64
CA PRO A 233 -10.87 19.30 -3.78
C PRO A 233 -11.99 19.72 -4.76
N ASP A 234 -12.46 18.83 -5.64
CA ASP A 234 -13.45 19.14 -6.67
C ASP A 234 -14.90 19.03 -6.18
N MET A 235 -15.08 18.74 -4.89
CA MET A 235 -16.32 18.19 -4.39
C MET A 235 -16.62 18.84 -3.02
N ALA A 236 -17.58 19.76 -3.02
CA ALA A 236 -17.82 20.68 -1.90
C ALA A 236 -18.32 19.97 -0.62
N GLY A 237 -17.74 20.33 0.53
CA GLY A 237 -18.10 19.83 1.86
C GLY A 237 -16.94 19.12 2.58
N ASP A 238 -17.04 18.96 3.90
CA ASP A 238 -16.10 18.15 4.68
C ASP A 238 -16.19 16.70 4.19
N GLN A 239 -15.12 16.20 3.55
CA GLN A 239 -15.04 14.81 3.14
C GLN A 239 -14.16 14.04 4.12
N PRO A 240 -14.74 13.46 5.19
CA PRO A 240 -13.98 12.61 6.07
C PRO A 240 -13.60 11.36 5.30
N GLY A 241 -12.33 10.99 5.40
CA GLY A 241 -11.95 9.64 5.05
C GLY A 241 -10.80 9.16 5.88
N LEU A 242 -10.46 7.92 5.59
CA LEU A 242 -9.81 7.05 6.52
C LEU A 242 -8.39 6.78 6.03
N VAL A 243 -7.43 7.16 6.85
CA VAL A 243 -6.06 6.68 6.73
C VAL A 243 -5.92 5.49 7.65
N VAL A 244 -5.79 4.31 7.04
CA VAL A 244 -5.56 3.07 7.77
C VAL A 244 -4.09 2.98 8.13
N HIS A 245 -3.81 2.68 9.40
CA HIS A 245 -2.48 2.37 9.88
C HIS A 245 -2.31 0.87 9.98
N ALA A 246 -1.14 0.40 9.56
CA ALA A 246 -0.69 -0.96 9.75
C ALA A 246 0.37 -1.01 10.85
N SER A 247 0.23 -1.98 11.74
CA SER A 247 1.23 -2.32 12.75
C SER A 247 2.21 -3.31 12.12
N MET A 248 3.43 -2.86 11.84
CA MET A 248 4.46 -3.64 11.15
C MET A 248 5.51 -4.15 12.14
N GLN A 249 5.88 -5.42 12.04
CA GLN A 249 7.03 -5.99 12.74
C GLN A 249 8.20 -6.16 11.77
N TYR A 250 9.38 -5.68 12.14
CA TYR A 250 10.61 -5.85 11.36
C TYR A 250 11.40 -7.07 11.79
N GLU A 251 12.19 -7.62 10.87
CA GLU A 251 13.14 -8.69 11.19
C GLU A 251 14.20 -8.21 12.19
N GLY A 252 14.46 -9.01 13.22
CA GLY A 252 15.42 -8.70 14.28
C GLY A 252 14.91 -7.68 15.32
N GLU A 253 13.62 -7.34 15.33
CA GLU A 253 12.99 -6.52 16.35
C GLU A 253 11.75 -7.19 16.97
N ASP A 254 11.63 -7.08 18.29
CA ASP A 254 10.43 -7.53 19.01
C ASP A 254 9.32 -6.48 19.02
N GLY A 255 9.65 -5.23 18.67
CA GLY A 255 8.72 -4.10 18.62
C GLY A 255 7.92 -4.02 17.32
N ARG A 256 6.72 -3.44 17.41
CA ARG A 256 5.88 -3.11 16.26
C ARG A 256 5.80 -1.61 16.04
N HIS A 257 5.79 -1.21 14.78
CA HIS A 257 5.80 0.19 14.35
C HIS A 257 4.54 0.49 13.55
N MET A 258 3.85 1.57 13.90
CA MET A 258 2.66 2.02 13.17
C MET A 258 3.06 2.80 11.93
N ARG A 259 2.50 2.43 10.78
CA ARG A 259 2.69 3.13 9.52
C ARG A 259 1.39 3.25 8.72
N PRO A 260 1.12 4.41 8.10
CA PRO A 260 -0.03 4.53 7.23
C PRO A 260 0.15 3.62 6.01
N ILE A 261 -0.93 3.00 5.55
CA ILE A 261 -0.85 2.21 4.33
C ILE A 261 -0.88 3.10 3.09
N THR A 262 -0.07 2.77 2.11
CA THR A 262 0.08 3.50 0.84
C THR A 262 -0.81 2.95 -0.28
N GLU A 263 -0.96 3.69 -1.38
CA GLU A 263 -1.79 3.31 -2.53
C GLU A 263 -1.33 1.99 -3.16
N GLY A 264 -0.02 1.87 -3.39
CA GLY A 264 0.62 0.70 -3.98
C GLY A 264 0.96 -0.42 -3.01
N ARG A 265 0.64 -0.27 -1.72
CA ARG A 265 1.09 -1.16 -0.64
C ARG A 265 2.62 -1.38 -0.67
N SER A 266 3.34 -0.31 -1.00
CA SER A 266 4.79 -0.32 -1.18
C SER A 266 5.50 0.52 -0.12
N THR A 267 6.75 0.16 0.16
CA THR A 267 7.69 0.97 0.97
C THR A 267 8.40 2.06 0.15
N ASP A 268 8.10 2.19 -1.15
CA ASP A 268 8.63 3.25 -2.02
C ASP A 268 8.37 4.65 -1.43
N PRO A 269 9.39 5.51 -1.26
CA PRO A 269 9.21 6.89 -0.79
C PRO A 269 8.26 7.73 -1.66
N GLY A 270 8.09 7.37 -2.94
CA GLY A 270 7.16 8.02 -3.86
C GLY A 270 5.72 7.48 -3.81
N ASP A 271 5.44 6.46 -2.99
CA ASP A 271 4.09 5.91 -2.81
C ASP A 271 3.30 6.74 -1.80
N LYS A 272 2.13 7.24 -2.23
CA LYS A 272 1.33 8.16 -1.42
C LYS A 272 0.54 7.38 -0.38
N VAL A 273 0.30 8.02 0.77
CA VAL A 273 -0.62 7.51 1.78
C VAL A 273 -2.00 7.34 1.15
N LYS A 274 -2.59 6.16 1.30
CA LYS A 274 -3.91 5.87 0.79
C LYS A 274 -4.96 6.46 1.72
N VAL A 275 -5.71 7.43 1.21
CA VAL A 275 -6.87 7.98 1.91
C VAL A 275 -8.12 7.40 1.26
N ILE A 276 -8.97 6.73 2.06
CA ILE A 276 -10.17 6.04 1.56
C ILE A 276 -11.40 6.82 2.03
N PRO A 277 -12.31 7.25 1.13
CA PRO A 277 -13.56 7.87 1.55
C PRO A 277 -14.31 6.97 2.53
N LEU A 278 -14.88 7.53 3.61
CA LEU A 278 -15.54 6.73 4.64
C LEU A 278 -16.66 5.85 4.04
N ASP A 279 -17.46 6.42 3.12
CA ASP A 279 -18.53 5.69 2.43
C ASP A 279 -18.00 4.47 1.67
N ALA A 280 -16.84 4.60 1.03
CA ALA A 280 -16.22 3.49 0.29
C ALA A 280 -15.74 2.38 1.24
N VAL A 281 -15.23 2.73 2.43
CA VAL A 281 -14.87 1.75 3.47
C VAL A 281 -16.13 1.01 3.93
N MET A 282 -17.20 1.74 4.22
CA MET A 282 -18.45 1.14 4.69
C MET A 282 -19.09 0.26 3.62
N GLN A 283 -19.09 0.68 2.36
CA GLN A 283 -19.57 -0.12 1.23
C GLN A 283 -18.76 -1.42 1.04
N ASP A 284 -17.43 -1.36 1.19
CA ASP A 284 -16.58 -2.57 1.08
C ASP A 284 -16.87 -3.55 2.21
N ILE A 285 -16.91 -3.10 3.47
CA ILE A 285 -17.19 -3.98 4.60
C ILE A 285 -18.60 -4.57 4.49
N THR A 286 -19.62 -3.74 4.29
CA THR A 286 -21.02 -4.21 4.18
C THR A 286 -21.23 -5.12 2.98
N GLY A 287 -20.55 -4.83 1.85
CA GLY A 287 -20.53 -5.68 0.67
C GLY A 287 -19.94 -7.06 0.95
N GLN A 288 -18.78 -7.12 1.58
CA GLN A 288 -18.13 -8.38 1.97
C GLN A 288 -18.99 -9.19 2.97
N LEU A 289 -19.57 -8.55 3.98
CA LEU A 289 -20.50 -9.19 4.92
C LEU A 289 -21.77 -9.69 4.25
N LYS A 290 -22.26 -8.99 3.22
CA LYS A 290 -23.37 -9.49 2.38
C LYS A 290 -22.97 -10.77 1.64
N MET A 291 -21.78 -10.85 1.05
CA MET A 291 -21.29 -12.05 0.36
C MET A 291 -21.14 -13.24 1.33
N ARG A 292 -20.62 -13.00 2.54
CA ARG A 292 -20.58 -13.99 3.62
C ARG A 292 -21.97 -14.54 3.93
N ARG A 293 -22.94 -13.64 4.21
CA ARG A 293 -24.32 -14.05 4.51
C ARG A 293 -24.93 -14.85 3.37
N GLN A 294 -24.66 -14.48 2.13
CA GLN A 294 -25.06 -15.25 0.95
C GLN A 294 -24.41 -16.65 0.93
N ALA A 295 -23.12 -16.75 1.28
CA ALA A 295 -22.43 -18.03 1.31
C ALA A 295 -23.05 -18.99 2.34
N GLN A 296 -23.40 -18.47 3.52
CA GLN A 296 -24.03 -19.19 4.63
C GLN A 296 -25.42 -19.76 4.29
N LEU A 297 -26.11 -19.20 3.29
CA LEU A 297 -27.42 -19.71 2.87
C LEU A 297 -27.31 -21.01 2.06
N SER A 298 -26.15 -21.30 1.48
CA SER A 298 -25.97 -22.48 0.63
C SER A 298 -26.06 -23.80 1.41
N PRO A 299 -26.60 -24.87 0.80
CA PRO A 299 -26.56 -26.22 1.37
C PRO A 299 -25.13 -26.71 1.64
N ALA A 300 -24.17 -26.32 0.81
CA ALA A 300 -22.75 -26.68 0.98
C ALA A 300 -22.18 -26.13 2.30
N TYR A 301 -22.35 -24.82 2.54
CA TYR A 301 -21.95 -24.21 3.80
C TYR A 301 -22.66 -24.87 4.99
N GLN A 302 -23.98 -25.02 4.90
CA GLN A 302 -24.77 -25.67 5.95
C GLN A 302 -24.30 -27.10 6.20
N SER A 303 -23.89 -27.88 5.20
CA SER A 303 -23.42 -29.24 5.41
C SER A 303 -22.09 -29.32 6.17
N LEU A 304 -21.19 -28.36 5.93
CA LEU A 304 -19.87 -28.32 6.57
C LEU A 304 -19.94 -27.87 8.02
N PHE A 305 -20.85 -26.93 8.32
CA PHE A 305 -20.94 -26.34 9.64
C PHE A 305 -22.13 -26.87 10.48
N ARG A 306 -23.20 -27.44 9.90
CA ARG A 306 -24.37 -27.98 10.65
C ARG A 306 -24.05 -29.10 11.63
N GLY A 307 -22.97 -29.86 11.44
CA GLY A 307 -22.55 -30.89 12.38
C GLY A 307 -22.10 -30.36 13.75
N LYS A 308 -21.74 -29.07 13.84
CA LYS A 308 -21.36 -28.35 15.08
C LYS A 308 -22.46 -27.37 15.55
N GLU A 309 -23.53 -27.20 14.77
CA GLU A 309 -24.54 -26.15 14.93
C GLU A 309 -25.87 -26.71 15.46
N THR A 310 -26.35 -26.24 16.61
CA THR A 310 -27.81 -26.32 16.90
C THR A 310 -28.32 -25.39 17.99
N LYS A 311 -27.46 -24.81 18.83
CA LYS A 311 -27.89 -23.84 19.85
C LYS A 311 -27.22 -22.47 19.74
N ALA A 312 -25.92 -22.40 19.49
CA ALA A 312 -25.19 -21.13 19.45
C ALA A 312 -25.68 -20.20 18.33
N GLN A 313 -25.74 -20.65 17.08
CA GLN A 313 -26.18 -19.82 15.96
C GLN A 313 -27.68 -19.48 15.97
N ALA A 314 -28.55 -20.34 16.52
CA ALA A 314 -29.96 -19.99 16.67
C ALA A 314 -30.17 -18.94 17.77
N VAL A 315 -29.33 -18.97 18.80
CA VAL A 315 -29.26 -17.92 19.84
C VAL A 315 -28.66 -16.65 19.26
N GLU A 316 -27.60 -16.74 18.46
CA GLU A 316 -26.93 -15.61 17.82
C GLU A 316 -27.83 -14.95 16.78
N GLN A 317 -28.53 -15.70 15.93
CA GLN A 317 -29.51 -15.15 14.99
C GLN A 317 -30.68 -14.46 15.72
N LYS A 318 -31.17 -15.04 16.82
CA LYS A 318 -32.18 -14.39 17.66
C LYS A 318 -31.62 -13.16 18.39
N ALA A 319 -30.35 -13.17 18.79
CA ALA A 319 -29.68 -12.04 19.40
C ALA A 319 -29.50 -10.91 18.39
N MET A 320 -29.00 -11.20 17.19
CA MET A 320 -28.86 -10.26 16.08
C MET A 320 -30.21 -9.68 15.63
N GLU A 321 -31.26 -10.49 15.56
CA GLU A 321 -32.60 -9.99 15.24
C GLU A 321 -33.17 -9.11 16.36
N LYS A 322 -32.89 -9.45 17.62
CA LYS A 322 -33.26 -8.63 18.78
C LYS A 322 -32.48 -7.31 18.81
N GLU A 323 -31.19 -7.35 18.52
CA GLU A 323 -30.29 -6.19 18.43
C GLU A 323 -30.69 -5.26 17.29
N TYR A 324 -31.03 -5.81 16.13
CA TYR A 324 -31.61 -5.05 15.02
C TYR A 324 -32.90 -4.35 15.44
N ARG A 325 -33.84 -5.08 16.06
CA ARG A 325 -35.09 -4.48 16.54
C ARG A 325 -34.84 -3.40 17.57
N SER A 326 -33.90 -3.58 18.50
CA SER A 326 -33.54 -2.54 19.46
C SER A 326 -32.89 -1.34 18.79
N ALA A 327 -31.96 -1.55 17.84
CA ALA A 327 -31.29 -0.47 17.12
C ALA A 327 -32.28 0.35 16.28
N VAL A 328 -33.23 -0.30 15.60
CA VAL A 328 -34.30 0.40 14.85
C VAL A 328 -35.23 1.15 15.82
N LEU A 329 -35.57 0.56 16.97
CA LEU A 329 -36.40 1.24 17.97
C LEU A 329 -35.69 2.43 18.63
N GLU A 330 -34.39 2.34 18.87
CA GLU A 330 -33.54 3.45 19.34
C GLU A 330 -33.47 4.55 18.30
N LEU A 331 -33.17 4.19 17.04
CA LEU A 331 -33.15 5.12 15.92
C LEU A 331 -34.50 5.85 15.77
N GLU A 332 -35.63 5.14 15.88
CA GLU A 332 -36.95 5.76 15.85
C GLU A 332 -37.25 6.63 17.07
N LYS A 333 -36.71 6.30 18.25
CA LYS A 333 -36.82 7.15 19.45
C LYS A 333 -35.98 8.41 19.29
N GLU A 334 -34.77 8.31 18.77
CA GLU A 334 -33.90 9.44 18.47
C GLU A 334 -34.52 10.33 17.40
N ARG A 335 -35.02 9.77 16.29
CA ARG A 335 -35.78 10.50 15.27
C ARG A 335 -36.93 11.29 15.91
N ARG A 336 -37.72 10.66 16.79
CA ARG A 336 -38.82 11.34 17.50
C ARG A 336 -38.33 12.40 18.49
N LYS A 337 -37.20 12.17 19.15
CA LYS A 337 -36.59 13.11 20.10
C LYS A 337 -36.02 14.32 19.37
N THR A 338 -35.19 14.11 18.35
CA THR A 338 -34.65 15.18 17.48
C THR A 338 -35.77 15.99 16.86
N LYS A 339 -36.84 15.35 16.36
CA LYS A 339 -38.02 16.08 15.86
C LYS A 339 -38.76 16.88 16.93
N ARG A 340 -38.85 16.36 18.16
CA ARG A 340 -39.48 17.05 19.31
C ARG A 340 -38.60 18.14 19.91
N GLU A 341 -37.29 18.05 19.78
CA GLU A 341 -36.35 19.08 20.26
C GLU A 341 -36.18 20.18 19.20
N SER A 342 -36.46 19.87 17.93
CA SER A 342 -36.46 20.80 16.79
C SER A 342 -37.78 21.58 16.64
N LEU A 343 -38.40 21.98 17.76
CA LEU A 343 -39.74 22.61 17.83
C LEU A 343 -39.91 23.92 17.03
N GLU A 344 -38.84 24.49 16.48
CA GLU A 344 -38.85 25.76 15.74
C GLU A 344 -38.40 25.65 14.26
N GLN A 345 -38.20 24.43 13.74
CA GLN A 345 -37.66 24.25 12.39
C GLN A 345 -38.73 24.17 11.28
N THR A 346 -38.35 24.61 10.08
CA THR A 346 -39.19 24.60 8.88
C THR A 346 -39.47 23.16 8.40
N PRO A 347 -40.56 22.92 7.62
CA PRO A 347 -40.85 21.61 7.04
C PRO A 347 -39.66 21.01 6.26
N GLU A 348 -38.86 21.84 5.59
CA GLU A 348 -37.68 21.41 4.82
C GLU A 348 -36.56 20.84 5.72
N ALA A 349 -36.42 21.33 6.96
CA ALA A 349 -35.45 20.80 7.91
C ALA A 349 -35.90 19.46 8.50
N PHE A 350 -37.20 19.25 8.68
CA PHE A 350 -37.75 17.93 9.04
C PHE A 350 -37.53 16.90 7.94
N ASP A 351 -37.63 17.28 6.67
CA ASP A 351 -37.32 16.40 5.53
C ASP A 351 -35.83 16.05 5.47
N LEU A 352 -34.94 16.98 5.84
CA LEU A 352 -33.50 16.72 5.90
C LEU A 352 -33.14 15.75 7.04
N ILE A 353 -33.73 15.97 8.23
CA ILE A 353 -33.64 15.06 9.37
C ILE A 353 -34.17 13.68 8.98
N ASP A 354 -35.31 13.63 8.29
CA ASP A 354 -35.91 12.36 7.85
C ASP A 354 -35.02 11.61 6.88
N LYS A 355 -34.38 12.30 5.92
CA LYS A 355 -33.39 11.69 5.03
C LYS A 355 -32.20 11.12 5.78
N GLU A 356 -31.63 11.86 6.73
CA GLU A 356 -30.50 11.38 7.54
C GLU A 356 -30.86 10.11 8.34
N PHE A 357 -32.03 10.09 8.97
CA PHE A 357 -32.51 8.91 9.69
C PHE A 357 -32.90 7.75 8.77
N ASP A 358 -33.38 8.03 7.55
CA ASP A 358 -33.70 7.00 6.56
C ASP A 358 -32.42 6.40 5.94
N GLU A 359 -31.35 7.19 5.79
CA GLU A 359 -30.00 6.71 5.44
C GLU A 359 -29.42 5.82 6.54
N GLN A 360 -29.56 6.22 7.81
CA GLN A 360 -29.17 5.39 8.96
C GLN A 360 -30.00 4.10 9.05
N ARG A 361 -31.30 4.16 8.72
CA ARG A 361 -32.18 2.98 8.69
C ARG A 361 -31.83 2.03 7.56
N THR A 362 -31.58 2.54 6.35
CA THR A 362 -31.16 1.73 5.20
C THR A 362 -29.79 1.09 5.44
N PHE A 363 -28.91 1.79 6.16
CA PHE A 363 -27.66 1.23 6.66
C PHE A 363 -27.89 0.07 7.64
N LEU A 364 -28.73 0.26 8.68
CA LEU A 364 -29.09 -0.82 9.62
C LEU A 364 -29.73 -2.02 8.92
N ASP A 365 -30.60 -1.77 7.94
CA ASP A 365 -31.24 -2.81 7.14
C ASP A 365 -30.19 -3.61 6.35
N THR A 366 -29.21 -2.92 5.75
CA THR A 366 -28.12 -3.57 5.01
C THR A 366 -27.24 -4.41 5.94
N MET A 367 -26.96 -3.92 7.15
CA MET A 367 -26.14 -4.61 8.15
C MET A 367 -26.82 -5.87 8.70
N TYR A 368 -28.08 -5.78 9.13
CA TYR A 368 -28.72 -6.83 9.92
C TYR A 368 -29.69 -7.74 9.15
N LYS A 369 -30.27 -7.30 8.02
CA LYS A 369 -31.15 -8.18 7.25
C LYS A 369 -30.31 -9.15 6.41
N LYS A 370 -30.31 -10.43 6.80
CA LYS A 370 -29.95 -11.56 5.92
C LYS A 370 -30.68 -11.38 4.60
N GLY A 371 -29.95 -11.09 3.53
CA GLY A 371 -30.24 -11.55 2.16
C GLY A 371 -31.67 -11.48 1.65
N GLN A 372 -32.56 -10.70 2.24
CA GLN A 372 -33.74 -10.24 1.55
C GLN A 372 -33.19 -9.19 0.61
N LEU A 373 -32.94 -9.63 -0.62
CA LEU A 373 -33.36 -8.85 -1.78
C LEU A 373 -34.63 -8.09 -1.35
N PRO A 374 -34.77 -6.78 -1.65
CA PRO A 374 -36.04 -6.09 -1.45
C PRO A 374 -37.09 -7.07 -1.93
N ARG A 375 -37.93 -7.54 -0.99
CA ARG A 375 -38.82 -8.68 -1.15
C ARG A 375 -39.30 -8.57 -2.58
N GLN A 376 -38.81 -9.44 -3.47
CA GLN A 376 -39.12 -9.29 -4.89
C GLN A 376 -40.61 -9.22 -4.85
N SER A 377 -41.11 -8.03 -5.15
CA SER A 377 -42.50 -7.71 -5.16
C SER A 377 -43.08 -8.90 -5.92
N SER A 378 -44.03 -9.63 -5.33
CA SER A 378 -44.60 -10.82 -6.00
C SER A 378 -44.82 -10.39 -7.44
N PRO A 379 -44.56 -11.18 -8.51
CA PRO A 379 -44.54 -10.65 -9.88
C PRO A 379 -45.67 -9.64 -10.14
N ALA A 380 -46.87 -9.92 -9.63
CA ALA A 380 -47.97 -8.97 -9.38
C ALA A 380 -47.59 -7.56 -8.87
N ASP A 381 -47.02 -7.42 -7.67
CA ASP A 381 -46.53 -6.17 -7.06
C ASP A 381 -45.45 -5.46 -7.92
N ALA A 382 -44.63 -6.19 -8.69
CA ALA A 382 -43.57 -5.60 -9.52
C ALA A 382 -44.13 -4.98 -10.81
N TYR A 383 -45.15 -5.62 -11.39
CA TYR A 383 -45.91 -5.06 -12.52
C TYR A 383 -46.79 -3.89 -12.07
N GLU A 384 -47.37 -3.96 -10.86
CA GLU A 384 -48.13 -2.86 -10.27
C GLU A 384 -47.24 -1.65 -9.99
N GLN A 385 -46.02 -1.84 -9.48
CA GLN A 385 -45.04 -0.77 -9.32
C GLN A 385 -44.55 -0.19 -10.66
N TRP A 386 -44.31 -1.03 -11.67
CA TRP A 386 -43.91 -0.59 -13.00
C TRP A 386 -44.97 0.27 -13.72
N ALA A 387 -46.25 -0.03 -13.46
CA ALA A 387 -47.38 0.69 -14.04
C ALA A 387 -47.97 1.76 -13.12
N ALA A 388 -47.51 1.90 -11.87
CA ALA A 388 -48.13 2.76 -10.86
C ALA A 388 -48.25 4.24 -11.32
N ASP A 389 -47.21 4.75 -11.99
CA ASP A 389 -47.10 6.16 -12.37
C ASP A 389 -47.56 6.47 -13.81
N ASP A 390 -47.93 5.45 -14.62
CA ASP A 390 -48.33 5.65 -16.03
C ASP A 390 -49.68 4.96 -16.37
N PRO A 391 -50.76 5.75 -16.57
CA PRO A 391 -52.07 5.22 -16.96
C PRO A 391 -52.05 4.38 -18.24
N ASN A 392 -51.13 4.64 -19.18
CA ASN A 392 -51.03 3.87 -20.42
C ASN A 392 -50.42 2.49 -20.19
N LYS A 393 -49.47 2.38 -19.25
CA LYS A 393 -48.88 1.09 -18.85
C LYS A 393 -49.89 0.24 -18.08
N GLN A 394 -50.74 0.86 -17.26
CA GLN A 394 -51.86 0.16 -16.60
C GLN A 394 -52.87 -0.38 -17.64
N GLY A 395 -53.23 0.46 -18.62
CA GLY A 395 -54.08 0.04 -19.73
C GLY A 395 -53.48 -1.12 -20.54
N PHE A 396 -52.17 -1.10 -20.75
CA PHE A 396 -51.45 -2.18 -21.42
C PHE A 396 -51.50 -3.51 -20.64
N LEU A 397 -51.28 -3.48 -19.32
CA LEU A 397 -51.40 -4.68 -18.48
C LEU A 397 -52.83 -5.25 -18.49
N ASN A 398 -53.84 -4.39 -18.46
CA ASN A 398 -55.25 -4.81 -18.55
C ASN A 398 -55.57 -5.43 -19.91
N ALA A 399 -55.06 -4.86 -21.01
CA ALA A 399 -55.23 -5.42 -22.34
C ALA A 399 -54.57 -6.80 -22.52
N LEU A 400 -53.41 -7.04 -21.87
CA LEU A 400 -52.76 -8.35 -21.84
C LEU A 400 -53.57 -9.39 -21.06
N LYS A 401 -54.17 -8.99 -19.93
CA LYS A 401 -55.12 -9.81 -19.15
C LYS A 401 -56.33 -10.20 -19.98
N GLU A 402 -56.94 -9.25 -20.68
CA GLU A 402 -58.13 -9.48 -21.53
C GLU A 402 -57.84 -10.40 -22.72
N ARG A 403 -56.61 -10.37 -23.25
CA ARG A 403 -56.15 -11.27 -24.32
C ARG A 403 -55.80 -12.69 -23.84
N GLY A 404 -55.95 -12.97 -22.54
CA GLY A 404 -55.63 -14.27 -21.95
C GLY A 404 -54.14 -14.59 -21.93
N GLN A 405 -53.26 -13.60 -22.07
CA GLN A 405 -51.82 -13.79 -22.01
C GLN A 405 -51.36 -13.70 -20.55
N ASP A 406 -50.78 -14.79 -20.05
CA ASP A 406 -50.19 -14.81 -18.71
C ASP A 406 -48.85 -14.06 -18.74
N PHE A 407 -48.91 -12.78 -18.39
CA PHE A 407 -47.72 -11.93 -18.32
C PHE A 407 -46.93 -12.10 -17.01
N THR A 408 -47.42 -12.92 -16.07
CA THR A 408 -46.73 -13.15 -14.80
C THR A 408 -45.43 -13.95 -14.94
N GLN A 409 -45.25 -14.59 -16.10
CA GLN A 409 -44.07 -15.38 -16.46
C GLN A 409 -42.95 -14.57 -17.14
N PHE A 410 -43.17 -13.28 -17.46
CA PHE A 410 -42.18 -12.43 -18.12
C PHE A 410 -41.60 -11.38 -17.17
N ASP A 411 -40.30 -11.11 -17.26
CA ASP A 411 -39.69 -10.04 -16.46
C ASP A 411 -40.16 -8.63 -16.90
N VAL A 412 -40.02 -7.65 -16.01
CA VAL A 412 -40.43 -6.25 -16.26
C VAL A 412 -39.74 -5.66 -17.50
N GLN A 413 -38.51 -6.07 -17.81
CA GLN A 413 -37.80 -5.60 -19.01
C GLN A 413 -38.41 -6.12 -20.30
N THR A 414 -38.90 -7.37 -20.33
CA THR A 414 -39.62 -7.91 -21.49
C THR A 414 -40.96 -7.20 -21.68
N LEU A 415 -41.66 -6.87 -20.60
CA LEU A 415 -42.90 -6.08 -20.63
C LEU A 415 -42.67 -4.64 -21.16
N GLU A 416 -41.61 -3.96 -20.73
CA GLU A 416 -41.26 -2.62 -21.25
C GLU A 416 -40.94 -2.66 -22.74
N ARG A 417 -40.24 -3.70 -23.22
CA ARG A 417 -39.99 -3.91 -24.66
C ARG A 417 -41.28 -4.19 -25.43
N ALA A 418 -42.20 -4.97 -24.86
CA ALA A 418 -43.48 -5.25 -25.49
C ALA A 418 -44.36 -3.99 -25.58
N TYR A 419 -44.38 -3.18 -24.50
CA TYR A 419 -45.09 -1.91 -24.45
C TYR A 419 -44.54 -0.91 -25.47
N THR A 420 -43.22 -0.68 -25.50
CA THR A 420 -42.58 0.23 -26.46
C THR A 420 -42.81 -0.20 -27.91
N ASN A 421 -42.81 -1.51 -28.20
CA ASN A 421 -43.15 -2.02 -29.51
C ASN A 421 -44.61 -1.75 -29.91
N GLU A 422 -45.57 -1.91 -29.01
CA GLU A 422 -46.97 -1.58 -29.27
C GLU A 422 -47.18 -0.07 -29.47
N VAL A 423 -46.58 0.77 -28.63
CA VAL A 423 -46.62 2.23 -28.80
C VAL A 423 -46.04 2.64 -30.14
N ASN A 424 -44.93 2.04 -30.57
CA ASN A 424 -44.32 2.32 -31.86
C ASN A 424 -45.19 1.83 -33.03
N LYS A 425 -45.84 0.67 -32.90
CA LYS A 425 -46.81 0.19 -33.90
C LYS A 425 -48.01 1.12 -34.03
N GLN A 426 -48.57 1.59 -32.92
CA GLN A 426 -49.69 2.54 -32.94
C GLN A 426 -49.28 3.89 -33.53
N LYS A 427 -48.08 4.40 -33.19
CA LYS A 427 -47.52 5.61 -33.81
C LYS A 427 -47.35 5.45 -35.32
N ALA A 428 -46.85 4.30 -35.77
CA ALA A 428 -46.70 4.00 -37.20
C ALA A 428 -48.06 3.94 -37.91
N ALA A 429 -49.04 3.24 -37.33
CA ALA A 429 -50.40 3.15 -37.88
C ALA A 429 -51.10 4.52 -37.94
N ASN A 430 -50.93 5.36 -36.92
CA ASN A 430 -51.46 6.73 -36.91
C ASN A 430 -50.76 7.61 -37.95
N ALA A 431 -49.43 7.52 -38.07
CA ALA A 431 -48.68 8.23 -39.10
C ALA A 431 -49.13 7.82 -40.51
N GLU A 432 -49.38 6.53 -40.74
CA GLU A 432 -49.89 6.02 -42.01
C GLU A 432 -51.33 6.48 -42.30
N ALA A 433 -52.20 6.50 -41.28
CA ALA A 433 -53.56 7.02 -41.40
C ALA A 433 -53.59 8.53 -41.71
N ILE A 434 -52.71 9.31 -41.06
CA ILE A 434 -52.56 10.75 -41.34
C ILE A 434 -51.98 10.96 -42.74
N ALA A 435 -50.96 10.20 -43.14
CA ALA A 435 -50.40 10.23 -44.49
C ALA A 435 -51.45 9.87 -45.55
N GLY A 436 -52.32 8.89 -45.27
CA GLY A 436 -53.47 8.54 -46.12
C GLY A 436 -54.49 9.67 -46.24
N LYS A 437 -54.81 10.35 -45.13
CA LYS A 437 -55.69 11.53 -45.13
C LYS A 437 -55.09 12.70 -45.91
N ILE A 438 -53.79 12.98 -45.75
CA ILE A 438 -53.09 14.03 -46.50
C ILE A 438 -53.05 13.69 -48.00
N ARG A 439 -52.80 12.42 -48.37
CA ARG A 439 -52.83 11.98 -49.77
C ARG A 439 -54.21 12.14 -50.39
N THR A 440 -55.27 11.79 -49.67
CA THR A 440 -56.65 11.91 -50.15
C THR A 440 -57.13 13.37 -50.20
N GLU A 441 -56.73 14.21 -49.25
CA GLU A 441 -57.00 15.66 -49.30
C GLU A 441 -56.24 16.37 -50.42
N ASN A 442 -54.95 16.02 -50.62
CA ASN A 442 -54.18 16.54 -51.75
C ASN A 442 -54.76 16.08 -53.09
N ALA A 443 -55.15 14.80 -53.23
CA ALA A 443 -55.80 14.30 -54.43
C ALA A 443 -57.12 15.06 -54.73
N LYS A 444 -57.92 15.39 -53.70
CA LYS A 444 -59.12 16.22 -53.87
C LYS A 444 -58.80 17.66 -54.30
N ARG A 445 -57.72 18.26 -53.80
CA ARG A 445 -57.27 19.61 -54.19
C ARG A 445 -56.74 19.68 -55.63
N TYR A 446 -56.13 18.60 -56.13
CA TYR A 446 -55.66 18.52 -57.52
C TYR A 446 -56.79 18.18 -58.51
N ALA A 447 -57.84 17.49 -58.07
CA ALA A 447 -59.03 17.23 -58.89
C ALA A 447 -60.03 18.41 -58.95
N SER A 448 -59.86 19.43 -58.11
CA SER A 448 -60.70 20.64 -58.07
C SER A 448 -60.05 21.87 -58.73
N ARG A 449 -58.95 21.68 -59.46
CA ARG A 449 -58.37 22.63 -60.41
C ARG A 449 -58.55 22.07 -61.81
#